data_AF-H0SA16-F1
#
_entry.id   AF-H0SA16-F1
#
_cell.length_a   1.000
_cell.length_b   1.000
_cell.length_c   1.000
_cell.angle_alpha   90.00
_cell.angle_beta   90.00
_cell.angle_gamma   90.00
#
_symmetry.space_group_name_H-M   'P 1'
#
loop_
_entity.id
_entity.type
_entity.pdbx_description
1 polymer ?
#
loop_
_entity_poly.entity_id
_entity_poly.type
_entity_poly.pdbx_seq_one_letter_code
_entity_poly.pdbx_strand_id
1 'polypeptide(L)' 'MKILADALSALDDVERDSNRLRSKELREAIQKKIDEQREAIKALCRLYN' A
#
# COMPACT_ATOMS: atom_id res chain seq x y z
N MET A 1 15.52 -4.06 6.69
CA MET A 1 14.16 -3.85 7.23
C MET A 1 13.63 -2.42 7.11
N LYS A 2 14.41 -1.37 7.42
CA LYS A 2 13.95 0.05 7.33
C LYS A 2 13.25 0.39 6.00
N ILE A 3 13.82 -0.04 4.87
CA ILE A 3 13.26 0.19 3.52
C ILE A 3 11.85 -0.42 3.36
N LEU A 4 11.59 -1.61 3.93
CA LEU A 4 10.27 -2.24 3.85
C LEU A 4 9.25 -1.54 4.76
N ALA A 5 9.69 -1.03 5.91
CA ALA A 5 8.86 -0.20 6.78
C ALA A 5 8.51 1.15 6.13
N ASP A 6 9.49 1.80 5.50
CA ASP A 6 9.28 3.05 4.75
C ASP A 6 8.31 2.83 3.58
N ALA A 7 8.42 1.70 2.88
CA ALA A 7 7.50 1.32 1.81
C ALA A 7 6.05 1.11 2.32
N LEU A 8 5.86 0.49 3.49
CA LEU A 8 4.54 0.36 4.10
C LEU A 8 3.97 1.74 4.48
N SER A 9 4.78 2.62 5.07
CA SER A 9 4.34 3.98 5.40
C SER A 9 3.92 4.76 4.16
N ALA A 10 4.64 4.62 3.04
CA ALA A 10 4.26 5.26 1.79
C ALA A 10 2.91 4.76 1.25
N LEU A 11 2.59 3.47 1.44
CA LEU A 11 1.27 2.94 1.06
C LEU A 11 0.14 3.52 1.92
N ASP A 12 0.39 3.76 3.21
CA ASP A 12 -0.59 4.39 4.10
C ASP A 12 -0.88 5.85 3.69
N ASP A 13 0.13 6.58 3.21
CA ASP A 13 -0.06 7.92 2.68
C ASP A 13 -0.85 7.92 1.35
N VAL A 14 -0.55 6.98 0.45
CA VAL A 14 -1.33 6.81 -0.80
C VAL A 14 -2.78 6.43 -0.50
N GLU A 15 -3.04 5.60 0.51
CA GLU A 15 -4.40 5.26 0.96
C GLU A 15 -5.13 6.50 1.50
N ARG A 16 -4.46 7.33 2.29
CA ARG A 16 -5.03 8.58 2.80
C ARG A 16 -5.39 9.55 1.68
N ASP A 17 -4.52 9.69 0.69
CA ASP A 17 -4.77 10.58 -0.44
C ASP A 17 -5.83 10.04 -1.40
N SER A 18 -5.86 8.72 -1.62
CA SER A 18 -6.89 8.09 -2.46
C SER A 18 -8.28 8.27 -1.87
N ASN A 19 -8.42 8.23 -0.54
CA ASN A 19 -9.69 8.45 0.16
C ASN A 19 -10.29 9.85 -0.09
N ARG A 20 -9.49 10.83 -0.52
CA ARG A 20 -9.97 12.18 -0.87
C ARG A 20 -10.55 12.26 -2.29
N LEU A 21 -10.33 11.25 -3.12
CA LEU A 21 -10.85 11.22 -4.49
C LEU A 21 -12.37 11.10 -4.47
N ARG A 22 -13.06 11.81 -5.37
CA ARG A 22 -14.53 11.74 -5.50
C ARG A 22 -14.99 10.47 -6.21
N SER A 23 -14.22 9.99 -7.20
CA SER A 23 -14.55 8.79 -7.97
C SER A 23 -14.40 7.52 -7.12
N LYS A 24 -15.51 6.77 -6.97
CA LYS A 24 -15.51 5.49 -6.26
C LYS A 24 -14.70 4.43 -7.00
N GLU A 25 -14.85 4.33 -8.31
CA GLU A 25 -14.11 3.38 -9.15
C GLU A 25 -12.60 3.59 -9.05
N LEU A 26 -12.17 4.86 -9.04
CA LEU A 26 -10.74 5.17 -8.89
C LEU A 26 -10.23 4.83 -7.49
N ARG A 27 -11.01 5.06 -6.43
CA ARG A 27 -10.66 4.62 -5.07
C ARG A 27 -10.51 3.11 -4.99
N GLU A 28 -11.44 2.35 -5.57
CA GLU A 28 -11.40 0.89 -5.56
C GLU A 28 -10.20 0.34 -6.35
N ALA A 29 -9.88 0.92 -7.51
CA ALA A 29 -8.71 0.54 -8.29
C ALA A 29 -7.40 0.80 -7.54
N ILE A 30 -7.30 1.95 -6.86
CA ILE A 30 -6.12 2.28 -6.05
C ILE A 30 -6.03 1.36 -4.83
N GLN A 31 -7.14 1.12 -4.11
CA GLN A 31 -7.15 0.25 -2.93
C GLN A 31 -6.70 -1.16 -3.29
N LYS A 32 -7.20 -1.72 -4.40
CA LYS A 32 -6.75 -3.02 -4.89
C LYS A 32 -5.24 -3.05 -5.09
N LYS A 33 -4.66 -1.98 -5.63
CA LYS A 33 -3.22 -1.93 -5.87
C LYS A 33 -2.40 -1.81 -4.57
N ILE A 34 -2.90 -1.03 -3.61
CA ILE A 34 -2.32 -0.92 -2.27
C ILE A 34 -2.29 -2.28 -1.60
N ASP A 35 -3.39 -3.04 -1.65
CA ASP A 35 -3.50 -4.36 -1.03
C ASP A 35 -2.51 -5.37 -1.66
N GLU A 36 -2.41 -5.39 -3.00
CA GLU A 36 -1.40 -6.20 -3.71
C GLU A 36 0.03 -5.87 -3.26
N GLN A 37 0.35 -4.58 -3.09
CA GLN A 37 1.68 -4.13 -2.68
C GLN A 37 1.96 -4.42 -1.19
N ARG A 38 0.97 -4.28 -0.31
CA ARG A 38 1.08 -4.65 1.11
C ARG A 38 1.40 -6.13 1.26
N GLU A 39 0.72 -7.01 0.54
CA GLU A 39 1.00 -8.45 0.61
C GLU A 39 2.38 -8.80 0.05
N ALA A 40 2.81 -8.16 -1.04
CA ALA A 40 4.16 -8.33 -1.57
C ALA A 40 5.23 -7.90 -0.54
N ILE A 41 5.07 -6.74 0.11
CA ILE A 41 6.01 -6.27 1.13
C ILE A 41 6.02 -7.20 2.35
N LYS A 42 4.86 -7.68 2.80
CA LYS A 42 4.78 -8.66 3.90
C LYS A 42 5.51 -9.97 3.54
N ALA A 43 5.37 -10.44 2.31
CA ALA A 43 6.08 -11.64 1.84
C ALA A 43 7.61 -11.41 1.87
N LEU A 44 8.08 -10.24 1.39
CA LEU A 44 9.49 -9.86 1.48
C LEU A 44 9.96 -9.76 2.95
N CYS A 45 9.16 -9.17 3.84
CA CYS A 45 9.49 -9.11 5.27
C CYS A 45 9.65 -10.51 5.88
N ARG A 46 8.87 -11.51 5.45
CA ARG A 46 9.01 -12.91 5.91
C ARG A 46 10.25 -13.61 5.35
N LEU A 47 10.69 -13.25 4.14
CA LEU A 47 11.86 -13.85 3.50
C LEU A 47 13.18 -13.28 4.04
N TYR A 48 13.18 -12.04 4.51
CA TYR A 48 14.37 -11.32 4.97
C TYR A 48 14.40 -11.08 6.49
N ASN A 49 13.47 -11.70 7.24
CA ASN A 49 13.54 -11.89 8.69
C ASN A 49 14.11 -13.26 9.02
#